data_AF-A0A4Q3CE80-F1
#
_entry.id   AF-A0A4Q3CE80-F1
#
_cell.length_a   1.000
_cell.length_b   1.000
_cell.length_c   1.000
_cell.angle_alpha   90.00
_cell.angle_beta   90.00
_cell.angle_gamma   90.00
#
_symmetry.space_group_name_H-M   'P 1'
#
loop_
_entity.id
_entity.type
_entity.pdbx_description
1 polymer ?
#
loop_
_entity_poly.entity_id
_entity_poly.type
_entity_poly.pdbx_seq_one_letter_code
_entity_poly.pdbx_strand_id
1 'polypeptide(L)'
;AVRMQMDGGLSRFAAADAARLRQLSSEAQIGTAERELRDILVIDHVEYEAATARAETTRFSAEASQRVTESYMRQFTSGRRTWLDVMNAVRESTTAQIDALDARVNMLAYLSRLMMRTGRWQTVGEASGL
;
A
#
# COMPACT_ATOMS: atom_id res chain seq x y z
N ALA A 1 31.14 6.77 66.32
CA ALA A 1 30.97 6.00 65.06
C ALA A 1 30.42 6.93 63.99
N VAL A 2 31.26 7.31 63.04
CA VAL A 2 30.90 8.21 61.94
C VAL A 2 30.04 7.42 60.94
N ARG A 3 28.73 7.52 61.09
CA ARG A 3 27.74 7.10 60.08
C ARG A 3 27.52 8.30 59.14
N MET A 4 28.60 8.83 58.57
CA MET A 4 28.56 9.94 57.61
C MET A 4 27.94 9.44 56.30
N GLN A 5 26.81 10.01 55.91
CA GLN A 5 26.55 10.55 54.56
C GLN A 5 26.90 9.72 53.31
N MET A 6 27.07 8.40 53.38
CA MET A 6 27.25 7.55 52.19
C MET A 6 25.92 7.31 51.45
N ASP A 7 24.78 7.45 52.14
CA ASP A 7 23.44 7.16 51.61
C ASP A 7 23.01 8.15 50.49
N GLY A 8 23.19 9.46 50.71
CA GLY A 8 22.85 10.49 49.73
C GLY A 8 23.81 10.60 48.54
N GLY A 9 25.06 10.13 48.68
CA GLY A 9 26.06 10.14 47.61
C GLY A 9 25.85 8.96 46.64
N LEU A 10 25.75 7.75 47.17
CA LEU A 10 25.55 6.52 46.37
C LEU A 10 24.20 6.53 45.64
N SER A 11 23.14 7.02 46.28
CA SER A 11 21.83 7.18 45.64
C SER A 11 21.86 8.12 44.43
N ARG A 12 22.66 9.20 44.50
CA ARG A 12 22.84 10.12 43.36
C ARG A 12 23.63 9.50 42.21
N PHE A 13 24.65 8.69 42.49
CA PHE A 13 25.37 7.93 41.46
C PHE A 13 24.46 6.89 40.80
N ALA A 14 23.68 6.14 41.59
CA ALA A 14 22.71 5.18 41.06
C ALA A 14 21.63 5.87 40.20
N ALA A 15 21.15 7.05 40.61
CA ALA A 15 20.20 7.83 39.81
C ALA A 15 20.81 8.33 38.49
N ALA A 16 22.08 8.76 38.50
CA ALA A 16 22.80 9.19 37.30
C ALA A 16 23.03 8.01 36.33
N ASP A 17 23.42 6.85 36.83
CA ASP A 17 23.57 5.64 36.01
C ASP A 17 22.23 5.16 35.44
N ALA A 18 21.16 5.22 36.23
CA ALA A 18 19.81 4.92 35.74
C ALA A 18 19.36 5.91 34.65
N ALA A 19 19.68 7.20 34.79
CA ALA A 19 19.41 8.20 33.74
C ALA A 19 20.22 7.91 32.47
N ARG A 20 21.51 7.55 32.59
CA ARG A 20 22.35 7.15 31.45
C ARG A 20 21.78 5.91 30.74
N LEU A 21 21.38 4.89 31.49
CA LEU A 21 20.78 3.68 30.92
C LEU A 21 19.46 3.97 30.21
N ARG A 22 18.62 4.88 30.75
CA ARG A 22 17.40 5.33 30.06
C ARG A 22 17.72 6.05 28.76
N GLN A 23 18.72 6.92 28.75
CA GLN A 23 19.16 7.60 27.53
C GLN A 23 19.63 6.60 26.46
N LEU A 24 20.53 5.68 26.82
CA LEU A 24 21.01 4.64 25.90
C LEU A 24 19.87 3.77 25.37
N SER A 25 18.90 3.43 26.22
CA SER A 25 17.70 2.71 25.83
C SER A 25 16.86 3.51 24.83
N SER A 26 16.64 4.81 25.07
CA SER A 26 15.91 5.68 24.14
C SER A 26 16.62 5.84 22.80
N GLU A 27 17.95 5.98 22.79
CA GLU A 27 18.74 6.03 21.54
C GLU A 27 18.60 4.72 20.74
N ALA A 28 18.67 3.57 21.42
CA ALA A 28 18.45 2.26 20.79
C ALA A 28 17.02 2.10 20.26
N GLN A 29 16.02 2.63 20.97
CA GLN A 29 14.62 2.63 20.53
C GLN A 29 14.41 3.48 19.29
N ILE A 30 15.02 4.67 19.21
CA ILE A 30 14.98 5.52 18.01
C ILE A 30 15.58 4.78 16.82
N GLY A 31 16.79 4.21 16.98
CA GLY A 31 17.45 3.47 15.90
C GLY A 31 16.67 2.22 15.44
N THR A 32 15.86 1.63 16.33
CA THR A 32 14.95 0.52 15.99
C THR A 32 13.73 1.04 15.23
N ALA A 33 13.06 2.07 15.74
CA ALA A 33 11.89 2.68 15.12
C ALA A 33 12.19 3.20 13.70
N GLU A 34 13.36 3.80 13.48
CA GLU A 34 13.76 4.25 12.14
C GLU A 34 13.94 3.09 11.14
N ARG A 35 14.51 1.98 11.59
CA ARG A 35 14.68 0.79 10.74
C ARG A 35 13.33 0.17 10.40
N GLU A 36 12.47 0.02 11.40
CA GLU A 36 11.10 -0.45 11.20
C GLU A 36 10.34 0.43 10.20
N LEU A 37 10.43 1.76 10.33
CA LEU A 37 9.81 2.70 9.40
C LEU A 37 10.36 2.57 7.98
N ARG A 38 11.68 2.39 7.81
CA ARG A 38 12.29 2.14 6.50
C ARG A 38 11.77 0.87 5.86
N ASP A 39 11.74 -0.23 6.62
CA ASP A 39 11.26 -1.53 6.12
C ASP A 39 9.79 -1.44 5.68
N ILE A 40 8.97 -0.79 6.51
CA ILE A 40 7.57 -0.45 6.27
C ILE A 40 7.38 0.32 4.97
N LEU A 41 8.17 1.37 4.72
CA LEU A 41 8.09 2.18 3.51
C LEU A 41 8.53 1.43 2.26
N VAL A 42 9.59 0.61 2.36
CA VAL A 42 10.05 -0.24 1.25
C VAL A 42 8.97 -1.23 0.86
N ILE A 43 8.34 -1.89 1.83
CA ILE A 43 7.24 -2.84 1.59
C ILE A 43 6.08 -2.14 0.87
N ASP A 44 5.62 -0.99 1.37
CA ASP A 44 4.49 -0.27 0.75
C ASP A 44 4.82 0.18 -0.68
N HIS A 45 6.06 0.60 -0.91
CA HIS A 45 6.48 1.02 -2.24
C HIS A 45 6.47 -0.17 -3.21
N VAL A 46 7.00 -1.33 -2.81
CA VAL A 46 6.98 -2.54 -3.63
C VAL A 46 5.56 -3.02 -3.89
N GLU A 47 4.67 -2.99 -2.89
CA GLU A 47 3.25 -3.31 -3.04
C GLU A 47 2.56 -2.38 -4.04
N TYR A 48 2.82 -1.07 -3.95
CA TYR A 48 2.28 -0.08 -4.87
C TYR A 48 2.76 -0.30 -6.32
N GLU A 49 4.06 -0.53 -6.53
CA GLU A 49 4.64 -0.81 -7.86
C GLU A 49 4.02 -2.07 -8.47
N ALA A 50 3.93 -3.15 -7.69
CA ALA A 50 3.33 -4.40 -8.13
C ALA A 50 1.83 -4.25 -8.47
N ALA A 51 1.09 -3.48 -7.67
CA ALA A 51 -0.31 -3.19 -7.92
C ALA A 51 -0.51 -2.32 -9.16
N THR A 52 0.39 -1.37 -9.41
CA THR A 52 0.38 -0.51 -10.60
C THR A 52 0.58 -1.34 -11.87
N ALA A 53 1.61 -2.19 -11.90
CA ALA A 53 1.85 -3.09 -13.03
C ALA A 53 0.68 -4.05 -13.29
N ARG A 54 0.04 -4.54 -12.21
CA ARG A 54 -1.16 -5.37 -12.31
C ARG A 54 -2.33 -4.60 -12.92
N ALA A 55 -2.61 -3.39 -12.42
CA ALA A 55 -3.70 -2.55 -12.92
C ALA A 55 -3.55 -2.24 -14.41
N GLU A 56 -2.33 -1.97 -14.88
CA GLU A 56 -2.04 -1.78 -16.31
C GLU A 56 -2.29 -3.05 -17.12
N THR A 57 -1.78 -4.19 -16.64
CA THR A 57 -1.94 -5.49 -17.32
C THR A 57 -3.41 -5.89 -17.45
N THR A 58 -4.18 -5.76 -16.36
CA THR A 58 -5.61 -6.08 -16.35
C THR A 58 -6.41 -5.12 -17.22
N ARG A 59 -6.04 -3.83 -17.26
CA ARG A 59 -6.65 -2.85 -18.17
C ARG A 59 -6.46 -3.29 -19.64
N PHE A 60 -5.24 -3.64 -20.04
CA PHE A 60 -4.99 -4.10 -21.40
C PHE A 60 -5.75 -5.40 -21.73
N SER A 61 -5.87 -6.31 -20.77
CA SER A 61 -6.68 -7.52 -20.92
C SER A 61 -8.16 -7.20 -21.16
N ALA A 62 -8.74 -6.30 -20.36
CA ALA A 62 -10.13 -5.86 -20.49
C ALA A 62 -10.41 -5.18 -21.85
N GLU A 63 -9.49 -4.34 -22.32
CA GLU A 63 -9.59 -3.73 -23.65
C GLU A 63 -9.50 -4.78 -24.77
N ALA A 64 -8.65 -5.79 -24.62
CA ALA A 64 -8.52 -6.87 -25.59
C ALA A 64 -9.78 -7.74 -25.65
N SER A 65 -10.33 -8.15 -24.51
CA SER A 65 -11.58 -8.94 -24.43
C SER A 65 -12.77 -8.16 -25.00
N GLN A 66 -12.80 -6.84 -24.81
CA GLN A 66 -13.82 -5.99 -25.43
C GLN A 66 -13.71 -6.01 -26.96
N ARG A 67 -12.51 -5.86 -27.53
CA ARG A 67 -12.29 -5.94 -28.98
C ARG A 67 -12.70 -7.30 -29.56
N VAL A 68 -12.44 -8.39 -28.83
CA VAL A 68 -12.89 -9.74 -29.21
C VAL A 68 -14.41 -9.81 -29.24
N THR A 69 -15.07 -9.30 -28.20
CA THR A 69 -16.54 -9.24 -28.12
C THR A 69 -17.14 -8.47 -29.29
N GLU A 70 -16.61 -7.28 -29.60
CA GLU A 70 -17.06 -6.48 -30.76
C GLU A 70 -16.87 -7.21 -32.09
N SER A 71 -15.78 -7.96 -32.24
CA SER A 71 -15.56 -8.81 -33.41
C SER A 71 -16.57 -9.94 -33.50
N TYR A 72 -16.88 -10.59 -32.38
CA TYR A 72 -17.84 -11.69 -32.34
C TYR A 72 -19.26 -11.21 -32.67
N MET A 73 -19.64 -10.02 -32.18
CA MET A 73 -20.89 -9.36 -32.57
C MET A 73 -21.00 -9.16 -34.09
N ARG A 74 -19.93 -8.69 -34.75
CA ARG A 74 -19.90 -8.55 -36.22
C ARG A 74 -19.93 -9.89 -36.96
N GLN A 75 -19.31 -10.93 -36.40
CA GLN A 75 -19.32 -12.25 -37.04
C GLN A 75 -20.68 -12.94 -36.89
N PHE A 76 -21.38 -12.72 -35.78
CA PHE A 76 -22.74 -13.21 -35.55
C PHE A 76 -23.71 -12.68 -36.60
N THR A 77 -23.67 -11.38 -36.94
CA THR A 77 -24.55 -10.82 -37.99
C THR A 77 -24.27 -11.42 -39.37
N SER A 78 -23.04 -11.86 -39.63
CA SER A 78 -22.66 -12.57 -40.86
C SER A 78 -22.94 -14.10 -40.82
N GLY A 79 -23.48 -14.63 -39.72
CA GLY A 79 -23.74 -16.06 -39.52
C GLY A 79 -22.51 -16.92 -39.25
N ARG A 80 -21.33 -16.33 -39.06
CA ARG A 80 -20.05 -17.05 -38.85
C ARG A 80 -19.79 -17.45 -37.39
N ARG A 81 -20.59 -16.94 -36.45
CA ARG A 81 -20.55 -17.23 -35.01
C ARG A 81 -21.94 -17.44 -34.47
N THR A 82 -22.07 -18.24 -33.41
CA THR A 82 -23.34 -18.47 -32.74
C THR A 82 -23.65 -17.39 -31.72
N TRP A 83 -24.92 -17.27 -31.31
CA TRP A 83 -25.29 -16.39 -30.20
C TRP A 83 -24.60 -16.80 -28.88
N LEU A 84 -24.36 -18.10 -28.68
CA LEU A 84 -23.64 -18.61 -27.51
C LEU A 84 -22.18 -18.12 -27.47
N ASP A 85 -21.50 -18.10 -28.63
CA ASP A 85 -20.13 -17.57 -28.74
C ASP A 85 -20.06 -16.10 -28.33
N VAL A 86 -21.04 -15.31 -28.78
CA VAL A 86 -21.17 -13.88 -28.43
C VAL A 86 -21.37 -13.74 -26.92
N MET A 87 -22.31 -14.48 -26.33
CA MET A 87 -22.60 -14.39 -24.90
C MET A 87 -21.40 -14.80 -24.02
N ASN A 88 -20.62 -15.78 -24.47
CA ASN A 88 -19.39 -16.17 -23.80
C ASN A 88 -18.34 -15.05 -23.85
N ALA A 89 -18.14 -14.43 -25.02
CA ALA A 89 -17.21 -13.29 -25.16
C ALA A 89 -17.64 -12.08 -24.32
N VAL A 90 -18.95 -11.75 -24.30
CA VAL A 90 -19.49 -10.69 -23.44
C VAL A 90 -19.21 -10.99 -21.96
N ARG A 91 -19.45 -12.23 -21.50
CA ARG A 91 -19.17 -12.63 -20.12
C ARG A 91 -17.70 -12.46 -19.79
N GLU A 92 -16.81 -12.98 -20.64
CA GLU A 92 -15.37 -12.87 -20.46
C GLU A 92 -14.90 -11.41 -20.41
N SER A 93 -15.44 -10.56 -21.29
CA SER A 93 -15.15 -9.12 -21.29
C SER A 93 -15.63 -8.43 -20.01
N THR A 94 -16.81 -8.77 -19.50
CA THR A 94 -17.32 -8.22 -18.25
C THR A 94 -16.44 -8.64 -17.07
N THR A 95 -16.05 -9.92 -17.00
CA THR A 95 -15.13 -10.41 -15.96
C THR A 95 -13.79 -9.66 -16.02
N ALA A 96 -13.20 -9.53 -17.21
CA ALA A 96 -11.93 -8.81 -17.36
C ALA A 96 -12.03 -7.32 -16.96
N GLN A 97 -13.17 -6.67 -17.21
CA GLN A 97 -13.40 -5.29 -16.77
C GLN A 97 -13.52 -5.16 -15.25
N ILE A 98 -14.19 -6.12 -14.59
CA ILE A 98 -14.27 -6.17 -13.12
C ILE A 98 -12.87 -6.36 -12.53
N ASP A 99 -12.10 -7.32 -13.07
CA ASP A 99 -10.73 -7.57 -12.62
C ASP A 99 -9.84 -6.31 -12.77
N ALA A 100 -10.01 -5.56 -13.86
CA ALA A 100 -9.29 -4.30 -14.07
C ALA A 100 -9.69 -3.21 -13.08
N LEU A 101 -10.98 -3.13 -12.72
CA LEU A 101 -11.46 -2.20 -11.70
C LEU A 101 -10.90 -2.56 -10.32
N ASP A 102 -10.95 -3.83 -9.94
CA ASP A 102 -10.43 -4.31 -8.66
C ASP A 102 -8.92 -4.07 -8.55
N ALA A 103 -8.16 -4.34 -9.61
CA ALA A 103 -6.73 -4.06 -9.65
C ALA A 103 -6.44 -2.56 -9.48
N ARG A 104 -7.24 -1.69 -10.12
CA ARG A 104 -7.12 -0.23 -9.98
C ARG A 104 -7.46 0.24 -8.57
N VAL A 105 -8.51 -0.29 -7.95
CA VAL A 105 -8.87 0.04 -6.56
C VAL A 105 -7.75 -0.35 -5.61
N ASN A 106 -7.17 -1.55 -5.78
CA ASN A 106 -6.04 -2.00 -4.97
C ASN A 106 -4.81 -1.09 -5.13
N MET A 107 -4.46 -0.70 -6.36
CA MET A 107 -3.38 0.26 -6.62
C MET A 107 -3.61 1.58 -5.89
N LEU A 108 -4.83 2.13 -5.94
CA LEU A 108 -5.17 3.36 -5.22
C LEU A 108 -5.10 3.20 -3.70
N ALA A 109 -5.48 2.04 -3.17
CA ALA A 109 -5.36 1.74 -1.74
C ALA A 109 -3.89 1.73 -1.27
N TYR A 110 -2.99 1.10 -2.03
CA TYR A 110 -1.55 1.11 -1.74
C TYR A 110 -0.95 2.51 -1.84
N LEU A 111 -1.32 3.28 -2.88
CA LEU A 111 -0.90 4.68 -3.00
C LEU A 111 -1.36 5.51 -1.80
N SER A 112 -2.61 5.32 -1.38
CA SER A 112 -3.18 6.01 -0.22
C SER A 112 -2.41 5.70 1.06
N ARG A 113 -2.11 4.42 1.29
CA ARG A 113 -1.30 3.95 2.42
C ARG A 113 0.09 4.61 2.42
N LEU A 114 0.76 4.64 1.28
CA LEU A 114 2.08 5.27 1.13
C LEU A 114 2.04 6.78 1.40
N MET A 115 1.01 7.47 0.89
CA MET A 115 0.81 8.89 1.15
C MET A 115 0.53 9.19 2.62
N MET A 116 -0.28 8.36 3.29
CA MET A 116 -0.53 8.49 4.73
C MET A 116 0.76 8.31 5.54
N ARG A 117 1.59 7.30 5.21
CA ARG A 117 2.86 7.06 5.91
C ARG A 117 3.91 8.15 5.69
N THR A 118 3.88 8.80 4.52
CA THR A 118 4.80 9.89 4.19
C THR A 118 4.27 11.27 4.58
N GLY A 119 3.08 11.35 5.19
CA GLY A 119 2.44 12.61 5.57
C GLY A 119 1.98 13.46 4.38
N ARG A 120 1.86 12.87 3.19
CA ARG A 120 1.43 13.52 1.95
C ARG A 120 -0.04 13.31 1.63
N TRP A 121 -0.78 12.62 2.50
CA TRP A 121 -2.21 12.41 2.32
C TRP A 121 -2.94 13.75 2.37
N GLN A 122 -3.65 14.08 1.28
CA GLN A 122 -4.55 15.22 1.22
C GLN A 122 -5.98 14.68 1.19
N THR A 123 -6.83 15.19 2.07
CA THR A 123 -8.24 14.82 2.01
C THR A 123 -8.89 15.48 0.79
N VAL A 124 -9.94 14.87 0.24
CA VAL A 124 -10.68 15.41 -0.92
C VAL A 124 -11.22 16.83 -0.64
N GLY A 125 -11.43 17.19 0.62
CA GLY A 125 -11.82 18.54 1.05
C GLY A 125 -10.72 19.60 0.97
N GLU A 126 -9.44 19.23 1.03
CA GLU A 126 -8.32 20.19 0.96
C GLU A 126 -7.80 20.39 -0.47
N ALA A 127 -7.93 19.38 -1.33
CA ALA A 127 -7.56 19.49 -2.76
C ALA A 127 -8.60 20.29 -3.57
N SER A 128 -9.83 20.38 -3.07
CA SER A 128 -10.93 21.17 -3.63
C SER A 128 -11.05 22.44 -2.79
N GLY A 129 -10.25 23.48 -3.07
CA GLY A 129 -10.33 24.74 -2.33
C GLY A 129 -11.69 25.44 -2.44
N LEU A 130 -12.63 25.01 -1.60
CA LEU A 130 -13.76 25.75 -1.03
C LEU A 130 -13.46 26.00 0.45
#